data_AF-A0AAW8T917-F1
#
_entry.id   AF-A0AAW8T917-F1
#
_cell.length_a   1.000
_cell.length_b   1.000
_cell.length_c   1.000
_cell.angle_alpha   90.00
_cell.angle_beta   90.00
_cell.angle_gamma   90.00
#
_symmetry.space_group_name_H-M   'P 1'
#
loop_
_entity.id
_entity.type
_entity.pdbx_description
1 polymer ?
#
loop_
_entity_poly.entity_id
_entity_poly.type
_entity_poly.pdbx_seq_one_letter_code
_entity_poly.pdbx_strand_id
1 'polypeptide(L)'
;MGKMSKSIKLNVKPAKKVDKFTERQNWLKPKRAKFKLGLIYRLTNSNCAFPIFGKLINEYRNTASFEIVDFNEVDRQFLKESNYRLIIKKKDAVELCRT
;
A
#
# COMPACT_ATOMS: atom_id res chain seq x y z
N MET A 1 -34.98 33.44 -42.06
CA MET A 1 -34.52 34.14 -40.83
C MET A 1 -34.37 33.11 -39.73
N GLY A 2 -33.17 32.59 -39.48
CA GLY A 2 -32.43 32.82 -38.23
C GLY A 2 -32.47 31.56 -37.34
N LYS A 3 -31.44 31.10 -36.62
CA LYS A 3 -30.10 31.63 -36.33
C LYS A 3 -29.14 30.47 -36.04
N MET A 4 -27.87 30.84 -36.13
CA MET A 4 -26.64 30.08 -35.99
C MET A 4 -26.44 29.27 -34.68
N SER A 5 -25.74 28.16 -34.87
CA SER A 5 -24.75 27.49 -34.01
C SER A 5 -24.35 28.14 -32.68
N LYS A 6 -24.29 27.31 -31.62
CA LYS A 6 -23.33 27.48 -30.52
C LYS A 6 -22.73 26.13 -30.11
N SER A 7 -21.57 25.85 -30.68
CA SER A 7 -20.66 24.78 -30.26
C SER A 7 -20.12 25.12 -28.86
N ILE A 8 -20.38 24.26 -27.89
CA ILE A 8 -19.86 24.39 -26.52
C ILE A 8 -18.37 24.03 -26.56
N LYS A 9 -17.49 25.04 -26.57
CA LYS A 9 -16.06 24.84 -26.38
C LYS A 9 -15.80 24.63 -24.87
N LEU A 10 -15.62 23.38 -24.48
CA LEU A 10 -15.07 23.03 -23.17
C LEU A 10 -13.64 23.59 -23.09
N ASN A 11 -13.46 24.65 -22.30
CA ASN A 11 -12.17 25.26 -22.03
C ASN A 11 -11.39 24.33 -21.06
N VAL A 12 -10.76 23.30 -21.62
CA VAL A 12 -9.87 22.40 -20.87
C VAL A 12 -8.61 23.19 -20.56
N LYS A 13 -8.50 23.68 -19.32
CA LYS A 13 -7.26 24.28 -18.80
C LYS A 13 -6.12 23.29 -19.05
N PRO A 14 -4.97 23.70 -19.60
CA PRO A 14 -3.86 22.79 -19.82
C PRO A 14 -3.44 22.21 -18.48
N ALA A 15 -3.35 20.88 -18.41
CA ALA A 15 -2.83 20.18 -17.24
C ALA A 15 -1.48 20.80 -16.89
N LYS A 16 -1.37 21.41 -15.70
CA LYS A 16 -0.09 21.94 -15.21
C LYS A 16 0.93 20.81 -15.29
N LYS A 17 1.97 20.97 -16.11
CA LYS A 17 3.09 20.02 -16.17
C LYS A 17 3.65 19.92 -14.76
N VAL A 18 3.42 18.76 -14.14
CA VAL A 18 3.89 18.48 -12.79
C VAL A 18 5.41 18.41 -12.89
N ASP A 19 6.12 19.17 -12.06
CA ASP A 19 7.57 19.18 -12.09
C ASP A 19 8.14 17.77 -11.88
N LYS A 20 9.23 17.44 -12.59
CA LYS A 20 9.84 16.09 -12.57
C LYS A 20 10.21 15.65 -11.14
N PHE A 21 10.51 16.59 -10.24
CA PHE A 21 10.80 16.31 -8.84
C PHE A 21 9.55 15.86 -8.07
N THR A 22 8.42 16.54 -8.29
CA THR A 22 7.12 16.21 -7.69
C THR A 22 6.56 14.90 -8.25
N GLU A 23 6.83 14.59 -9.53
CA GLU A 23 6.53 13.27 -10.10
C GLU A 23 7.32 12.15 -9.40
N ARG A 24 8.61 12.37 -9.11
CA ARG A 24 9.48 11.37 -8.43
C ARG A 24 9.05 11.11 -6.99
N GLN A 25 8.56 12.11 -6.26
CA GLN A 25 8.02 11.89 -4.91
C GLN A 25 6.79 10.96 -4.90
N ASN A 26 6.01 10.94 -5.99
CA ASN A 26 4.86 10.06 -6.13
C ASN A 26 5.22 8.59 -6.44
N TRP A 27 6.49 8.25 -6.70
CA TRP A 27 6.87 6.87 -7.05
C TRP A 27 6.83 5.92 -5.86
N LEU A 28 7.04 6.44 -4.65
CA LEU A 28 7.02 5.66 -3.42
C LEU A 28 5.60 5.42 -2.91
N LYS A 29 4.65 6.30 -3.26
CA LYS A 29 3.26 6.13 -2.90
C LYS A 29 2.59 5.08 -3.79
N PRO A 30 1.77 4.17 -3.22
CA PRO A 30 1.04 3.20 -4.00
C PRO A 30 0.04 3.93 -4.93
N LYS A 31 0.07 3.63 -6.23
CA LYS A 31 -0.92 4.16 -7.20
C LYS A 31 -2.36 3.78 -6.82
N ARG A 32 -2.53 2.64 -6.16
CA ARG A 32 -3.77 2.17 -5.53
C ARG A 32 -3.39 1.45 -4.24
N ALA A 33 -3.93 1.90 -3.11
CA ALA A 33 -3.78 1.20 -1.83
C ALA A 33 -4.58 -0.11 -1.87
N LYS A 34 -3.94 -1.23 -1.54
CA LYS A 34 -4.54 -2.56 -1.40
C LYS A 34 -4.93 -2.80 0.06
N PHE A 35 -4.16 -2.28 1.00
CA PHE A 35 -4.34 -2.54 2.42
C PHE A 35 -4.99 -1.34 3.11
N LYS A 36 -5.69 -1.61 4.20
CA LYS A 36 -6.36 -0.63 5.06
C LYS A 36 -5.63 -0.56 6.39
N LEU A 37 -5.47 0.66 6.89
CA LEU A 37 -4.97 0.89 8.25
C LEU A 37 -5.99 0.36 9.27
N GLY A 38 -5.50 -0.13 10.41
CA GLY A 38 -6.35 -0.61 11.52
C GLY A 38 -6.82 -2.06 11.41
N LEU A 39 -6.52 -2.77 10.31
CA LEU A 39 -6.81 -4.20 10.16
C LEU A 39 -5.61 -5.07 10.49
N ILE A 40 -5.89 -6.33 10.85
CA ILE A 40 -4.89 -7.37 11.05
C ILE A 40 -4.77 -8.17 9.76
N TYR A 41 -3.53 -8.43 9.36
CA TYR A 41 -3.19 -9.19 8.18
C TYR A 41 -2.43 -10.45 8.58
N ARG A 42 -2.79 -11.59 7.97
CA ARG A 42 -1.95 -12.79 8.00
C ARG A 42 -0.84 -12.61 6.97
N LEU A 43 0.39 -12.77 7.41
CA LEU A 43 1.58 -12.58 6.60
C LEU A 43 2.32 -13.90 6.43
N THR A 44 2.78 -14.16 5.22
CA THR A 44 3.64 -15.29 4.89
C THR A 44 5.04 -14.77 4.64
N ASN A 45 6.01 -15.29 5.37
CA ASN A 45 7.43 -14.99 5.20
C ASN A 45 8.21 -16.31 5.13
N SER A 46 9.13 -16.45 4.18
CA SER A 46 9.99 -17.63 4.04
C SER A 46 10.89 -17.87 5.25
N ASN A 47 11.14 -16.82 6.03
CA ASN A 47 12.00 -16.89 7.21
C ASN A 47 11.23 -17.24 8.50
N CYS A 48 9.91 -17.29 8.44
CA CYS A 48 9.07 -17.71 9.56
C CYS A 48 8.51 -19.10 9.27
N ALA A 49 8.66 -20.02 10.23
CA ALA A 49 8.10 -21.36 10.11
C ALA A 49 6.57 -21.33 10.24
N PHE A 50 6.04 -20.36 10.98
CA PHE A 50 4.61 -20.21 11.25
C PHE A 50 4.03 -18.93 10.63
N PRO A 51 2.71 -18.89 10.38
CA PRO A 51 2.04 -17.65 10.02
C PRO A 51 2.23 -16.60 11.10
N ILE A 52 2.56 -15.39 10.70
CA ILE A 52 2.65 -14.23 11.59
C ILE A 52 1.52 -13.25 11.26
N PHE A 53 1.09 -12.50 12.25
CA PHE A 53 0.01 -11.53 12.09
C PHE A 53 0.53 -10.13 12.38
N GLY A 54 0.12 -9.18 11.54
CA GLY A 54 0.61 -7.82 11.65
C GLY A 54 -0.39 -6.75 11.25
N LYS A 55 -0.18 -5.54 11.76
CA LYS A 55 -0.92 -4.34 11.40
C LYS A 55 -0.14 -3.55 10.36
N LEU A 56 -0.85 -3.01 9.38
CA LEU A 56 -0.23 -2.16 8.35
C LEU A 56 0.35 -0.89 8.98
N ILE A 57 1.65 -0.65 8.77
CA ILE A 57 2.30 0.64 9.07
C ILE A 57 2.24 1.52 7.83
N ASN A 58 2.73 0.98 6.71
CA ASN A 58 2.82 1.74 5.46
C ASN A 58 2.71 0.81 4.26
N GLU A 59 2.13 1.31 3.18
CA GLU A 59 2.02 0.59 1.92
C GLU A 59 2.90 1.26 0.85
N TYR A 60 3.64 0.45 0.10
CA TYR A 60 4.47 0.87 -1.02
C TYR A 60 3.89 0.33 -2.33
N ARG A 61 4.60 0.49 -3.45
CA ARG A 61 4.11 0.05 -4.76
C ARG A 61 3.79 -1.47 -4.83
N ASN A 62 4.74 -2.32 -4.42
CA ASN A 62 4.62 -3.79 -4.51
C ASN A 62 4.72 -4.51 -3.15
N THR A 63 5.09 -3.76 -2.11
CA THR A 63 5.31 -4.25 -0.75
C THR A 63 4.52 -3.42 0.24
N ALA A 64 4.44 -3.89 1.47
CA ALA A 64 3.91 -3.15 2.61
C ALA A 64 4.72 -3.49 3.87
N SER A 65 4.88 -2.50 4.73
CA SER A 65 5.51 -2.65 6.04
C SER A 65 4.43 -2.93 7.08
N PHE A 66 4.66 -3.95 7.90
CA PHE A 66 3.76 -4.38 8.95
C PHE A 66 4.48 -4.40 10.30
N GLU A 67 3.77 -3.99 11.34
CA GLU A 67 4.11 -4.22 12.74
C GLU A 67 3.54 -5.58 13.15
N ILE A 68 4.39 -6.48 13.63
CA ILE A 68 3.98 -7.82 14.02
C ILE A 68 3.33 -7.77 15.40
N VAL A 69 2.11 -8.31 15.50
CA VAL A 69 1.28 -8.30 16.72
C VAL A 69 1.09 -9.68 17.33
N ASP A 70 1.22 -10.74 16.52
CA ASP A 70 1.11 -12.12 16.98
C ASP A 70 2.00 -13.02 16.12
N PHE A 71 2.69 -13.96 16.77
CA PHE A 71 3.72 -14.80 16.19
C PHE A 71 4.01 -16.03 17.09
N ASN A 72 4.55 -17.08 16.48
CA ASN A 72 5.00 -18.25 17.22
C ASN A 72 6.38 -18.03 17.86
N GLU A 73 6.62 -18.54 19.07
CA GLU A 73 7.87 -18.35 19.79
C GLU A 73 9.12 -18.85 19.05
N VAL A 74 8.97 -19.85 18.18
CA VAL A 74 10.06 -20.35 17.33
C VAL A 74 10.63 -19.23 16.44
N ASP A 75 9.80 -18.30 15.98
CA ASP A 75 10.20 -17.20 15.11
C ASP A 75 10.66 -15.95 15.89
N ARG A 76 10.65 -15.99 17.24
CA ARG A 76 10.91 -14.83 18.11
C ARG A 76 12.27 -14.20 17.86
N GLN A 77 13.32 -15.00 17.69
CA GLN A 77 14.69 -14.49 17.51
C GLN A 77 14.81 -13.66 16.23
N PHE A 78 14.32 -14.18 15.11
CA PHE A 78 14.28 -13.48 13.82
C PHE A 78 13.45 -12.19 13.89
N LEU A 79 12.29 -12.24 14.55
CA LEU A 79 11.43 -11.07 14.71
C LEU A 79 12.08 -9.99 15.60
N LYS A 80 12.81 -10.39 16.64
CA LYS A 80 13.54 -9.47 17.51
C LYS A 80 14.65 -8.74 16.75
N GLU A 81 15.40 -9.44 15.90
CA GLU A 81 16.41 -8.84 15.02
C GLU A 81 15.79 -7.83 14.03
N SER A 82 14.56 -8.08 13.61
CA SER A 82 13.78 -7.18 12.74
C SER A 82 13.00 -6.10 13.50
N ASN A 83 13.18 -5.99 14.83
CA ASN A 83 12.43 -5.10 15.70
C ASN A 83 10.90 -5.21 15.51
N TYR A 84 10.41 -6.44 15.30
CA TYR A 84 9.01 -6.78 15.06
C TYR A 84 8.38 -6.03 13.87
N ARG A 85 9.19 -5.63 12.90
CA ARG A 85 8.73 -4.93 11.69
C ARG A 85 9.22 -5.66 10.44
N LEU A 86 8.29 -5.99 9.56
CA LEU A 86 8.61 -6.72 8.34
C LEU A 86 8.02 -6.06 7.10
N ILE A 87 8.82 -6.06 6.03
CA ILE A 87 8.38 -5.63 4.70
C ILE A 87 7.99 -6.88 3.91
N ILE A 88 6.69 -7.00 3.61
CA ILE A 88 6.11 -8.16 2.95
C ILE A 88 5.60 -7.76 1.56
N LYS A 89 5.71 -8.64 0.57
CA LYS A 89 5.11 -8.41 -0.75
C LYS A 89 3.59 -8.44 -0.63
N LYS A 90 2.89 -7.59 -1.37
CA LYS A 90 1.43 -7.48 -1.30
C LYS A 90 0.67 -8.78 -1.57
N LYS A 91 1.29 -9.72 -2.29
CA LYS A 91 0.71 -11.04 -2.60
C LYS A 91 0.80 -12.02 -1.42
N ASP A 92 1.72 -11.79 -0.50
CA ASP A 92 2.03 -12.67 0.62
C ASP A 92 1.38 -12.17 1.93
N ALA A 93 0.47 -11.19 1.82
CA ALA A 93 -0.32 -10.66 2.92
C ALA A 93 -1.81 -10.73 2.59
N VAL A 94 -2.58 -11.32 3.52
CA VAL A 94 -4.01 -11.58 3.38
C VAL A 94 -4.75 -10.88 4.52
N GLU A 95 -5.79 -10.14 4.18
CA GLU A 95 -6.64 -9.46 5.16
C GLU A 95 -7.43 -10.48 5.97
N LEU A 96 -7.37 -10.38 7.30
CA LEU A 96 -8.26 -11.11 8.19
C LEU A 96 -9.41 -10.16 8.57
N CYS A 97 -10.36 -9.96 7.66
CA CYS A 97 -11.56 -9.20 7.98
C CYS A 97 -12.61 -10.11 8.64
N ARG A 98 -13.21 -9.56 9.72
CA ARG A 98 -14.28 -10.14 10.53
C ARG A 98 -15.46 -10.58 9.66
N THR A 99 -15.91 -11.82 9.86
CA THR A 99 -17.28 -12.22 9.55
C THR A 99 -18.26 -11.48 10.46
#